data_AF-A0A955DE17-F1
#
_entry.id   AF-A0A955DE17-F1
#
_cell.length_a   1.000
_cell.length_b   1.000
_cell.length_c   1.000
_cell.angle_alpha   90.00
_cell.angle_beta   90.00
_cell.angle_gamma   90.00
#
_symmetry.space_group_name_H-M   'P 1'
#
loop_
_entity.id
_entity.type
_entity.pdbx_description
1 polymer ?
#
loop_
_entity_poly.entity_id
_entity_poly.type
_entity_poly.pdbx_seq_one_letter_code
_entity_poly.pdbx_strand_id
1 'polypeptide(L)'
;MGRSIGAVIVGFIVWTIIWLGGNFAMVAGMPGQYDLETGFPTTTTPWVIALALSVICSGFAGLVAARISRAASRDVLILAIILLLVGIAVQASAWAQIPLWYNLVFLALIVPITILGGRLGAAR
;
A
#
# COMPACT_ATOMS: atom_id res chain seq x y z
N MET A 1 0.88 24.51 -7.12
CA MET A 1 1.36 23.32 -7.86
C MET A 1 2.42 22.53 -7.10
N GLY A 2 3.54 23.13 -6.66
CA GLY A 2 4.60 22.39 -5.95
C GLY A 2 4.14 21.62 -4.70
N ARG A 3 3.18 22.16 -3.93
CA ARG A 3 2.61 21.48 -2.75
C ARG A 3 1.78 20.24 -3.10
N SER A 4 1.02 20.25 -4.21
CA SER A 4 0.25 19.08 -4.65
C SER A 4 1.16 17.95 -5.11
N ILE A 5 2.16 18.27 -5.92
CA ILE A 5 3.15 17.30 -6.40
C ILE A 5 3.91 16.72 -5.20
N GLY A 6 4.36 17.58 -4.28
CA GLY A 6 5.04 17.16 -3.06
C GLY A 6 4.17 16.24 -2.18
N ALA A 7 2.87 16.51 -2.04
CA ALA A 7 1.96 15.65 -1.29
C ALA A 7 1.87 14.24 -1.88
N VAL A 8 1.74 14.12 -3.20
CA VAL A 8 1.68 12.83 -3.89
C VAL A 8 3.00 12.07 -3.75
N ILE A 9 4.13 12.74 -3.98
CA ILE A 9 5.47 12.13 -3.86
C ILE A 9 5.70 11.62 -2.44
N VAL A 10 5.46 12.44 -1.43
CA VAL A 10 5.68 12.04 -0.03
C VAL A 10 4.74 10.92 0.38
N GLY A 11 3.46 10.98 -0.01
CA GLY A 11 2.51 9.89 0.24
C GLY A 11 2.96 8.56 -0.38
N PHE A 12 3.47 8.60 -1.60
CA PHE A 12 4.02 7.42 -2.28
C PHE A 12 5.29 6.88 -1.58
N ILE A 13 6.18 7.76 -1.14
CA ILE A 13 7.38 7.37 -0.38
C ILE A 13 6.98 6.71 0.94
N VAL A 14 6.05 7.30 1.69
CA VAL A 14 5.54 6.74 2.95
C VAL A 14 4.96 5.35 2.72
N TRP A 15 4.13 5.20 1.69
CA TRP A 15 3.58 3.90 1.30
C TRP A 15 4.69 2.87 1.06
N THR A 16 5.70 3.25 0.27
CA THR A 16 6.83 2.38 -0.11
C THR A 16 7.64 1.95 1.09
N ILE A 17 7.97 2.88 1.99
CA ILE A 17 8.76 2.60 3.20
C ILE A 17 8.02 1.61 4.10
N ILE A 18 6.73 1.84 4.39
CA ILE A 18 5.95 0.98 5.27
C ILE A 18 5.77 -0.40 4.61
N TRP A 19 5.53 -0.45 3.30
CA TRP A 19 5.34 -1.70 2.57
C TRP A 19 6.61 -2.56 2.56
N LEU A 20 7.74 -2.00 2.13
CA LEU A 20 9.01 -2.72 2.05
C LEU A 20 9.52 -3.09 3.44
N GLY A 21 9.45 -2.16 4.40
CA GLY A 21 9.85 -2.41 5.78
C GLY A 21 8.99 -3.48 6.46
N GLY A 22 7.67 -3.45 6.23
CA GLY A 22 6.75 -4.45 6.75
C GLY A 22 6.96 -5.84 6.14
N ASN A 23 7.17 -5.94 4.83
CA ASN A 23 7.50 -7.22 4.18
C ASN A 23 8.82 -7.78 4.73
N PHE A 24 9.86 -6.95 4.86
CA PHE A 24 11.13 -7.37 5.46
C PHE A 24 10.95 -7.90 6.89
N ALA A 25 10.19 -7.16 7.72
CA ALA A 25 9.90 -7.57 9.09
C ALA A 25 9.12 -8.90 9.15
N MET A 26 8.20 -9.14 8.21
CA MET A 26 7.44 -10.39 8.15
C MET A 26 8.31 -11.59 7.75
N VAL A 27 9.20 -11.43 6.76
CA VAL A 27 10.15 -12.48 6.37
C VAL A 27 11.10 -12.80 7.54
N ALA A 28 11.64 -11.77 8.20
CA ALA A 28 12.54 -11.94 9.34
C ALA A 28 11.84 -12.55 10.56
N GLY A 29 10.57 -12.21 10.81
CA GLY A 29 9.80 -12.68 11.96
C GLY A 29 9.16 -14.06 11.77
N MET A 30 9.00 -14.53 10.53
CA MET A 30 8.31 -15.78 10.21
C MET A 30 9.06 -16.62 9.14
N PRO A 31 10.38 -16.88 9.28
CA PRO A 31 11.19 -17.46 8.20
C PRO A 31 10.70 -18.82 7.70
N GLY A 32 10.06 -19.63 8.57
CA GLY A 32 9.48 -20.93 8.18
C GLY A 32 8.18 -20.86 7.38
N GLN A 33 7.61 -19.67 7.19
CA GLN A 33 6.39 -19.45 6.40
C GLN A 33 6.65 -18.79 5.06
N TYR A 34 7.92 -18.65 4.67
CA TYR A 34 8.34 -18.09 3.40
C TYR A 34 9.26 -19.07 2.68
N ASP A 35 9.16 -19.08 1.35
CA ASP A 35 10.17 -19.64 0.49
C ASP A 35 11.30 -18.63 0.36
N LEU A 36 12.51 -19.00 0.78
CA LEU A 36 13.66 -18.10 0.81
C LEU A 36 14.27 -17.88 -0.59
N GLU A 37 14.00 -18.76 -1.55
CA GLU A 37 14.48 -18.59 -2.94
C GLU A 37 13.63 -17.57 -3.67
N THR A 38 12.31 -17.65 -3.49
CA THR A 38 11.35 -16.80 -4.21
C THR A 38 10.87 -15.60 -3.40
N GLY A 39 11.02 -15.63 -2.08
CA GLY A 39 10.56 -14.59 -1.15
C GLY A 39 9.05 -14.59 -0.88
N PHE A 40 8.30 -15.59 -1.38
CA PHE A 40 6.84 -15.64 -1.25
C PHE A 40 6.38 -16.48 -0.04
N PRO A 41 5.24 -16.12 0.58
CA PRO A 41 4.64 -16.94 1.62
C PRO A 41 4.21 -18.34 1.15
N THR A 42 4.56 -19.36 1.93
CA THR A 42 4.18 -20.77 1.69
C THR A 42 2.86 -21.16 2.35
N THR A 43 2.32 -20.31 3.23
CA THR A 43 1.08 -20.55 3.97
C THR A 43 0.15 -19.34 3.88
N THR A 44 -1.12 -19.49 4.28
CA THR A 44 -2.13 -18.43 4.18
C THR A 44 -1.89 -17.27 5.18
N THR A 45 -1.27 -17.54 6.33
CA THR A 45 -1.14 -16.56 7.41
C THR A 45 -0.39 -15.28 6.99
N PRO A 46 0.78 -15.34 6.34
CA PRO A 46 1.47 -14.12 5.95
C PRO A 46 0.75 -13.36 4.83
N TRP A 47 -0.02 -14.03 3.96
CA TRP A 47 -0.86 -13.33 2.98
C TRP A 47 -1.92 -12.45 3.65
N VAL A 48 -2.58 -12.95 4.70
CA VAL A 48 -3.58 -12.17 5.46
C VAL A 48 -2.92 -11.00 6.20
N ILE A 49 -1.76 -11.22 6.81
CA ILE A 49 -1.00 -10.15 7.49
C ILE A 49 -0.56 -9.09 6.47
N ALA A 50 -0.14 -9.49 5.27
CA ALA A 50 0.25 -8.58 4.20
C ALA A 50 -0.93 -7.73 3.70
N LEU A 51 -2.16 -8.27 3.69
CA LEU A 51 -3.37 -7.46 3.44
C LEU A 51 -3.60 -6.42 4.53
N ALA A 52 -3.46 -6.80 5.80
CA ALA A 52 -3.56 -5.84 6.91
C ALA A 52 -2.49 -4.74 6.82
N LEU A 53 -1.25 -5.12 6.47
CA LEU A 53 -0.17 -4.17 6.19
C LEU A 53 -0.52 -3.24 5.03
N SER A 54 -1.11 -3.75 3.94
CA SER A 54 -1.55 -2.93 2.81
C SER A 54 -2.56 -1.86 3.21
N VAL A 55 -3.52 -2.22 4.08
CA VAL A 55 -4.49 -1.28 4.64
C VAL A 55 -3.77 -0.17 5.42
N ILE A 56 -2.81 -0.54 6.27
CA ILE A 56 -2.00 0.43 7.02
C ILE A 56 -1.22 1.34 6.08
N CYS A 57 -0.45 0.78 5.14
CA CYS A 57 0.34 1.55 4.16
C CYS A 57 -0.53 2.55 3.39
N SER A 58 -1.64 2.07 2.83
CA SER A 58 -2.54 2.85 1.97
C SER A 58 -3.21 3.98 2.77
N GLY A 59 -3.61 3.70 4.00
CA GLY A 59 -4.23 4.67 4.89
C GLY A 59 -3.25 5.77 5.30
N PHE A 60 -2.03 5.39 5.73
CA PHE A 60 -1.00 6.36 6.09
C PHE A 60 -0.56 7.23 4.91
N ALA A 61 -0.43 6.65 3.71
CA ALA A 61 -0.12 7.37 2.49
C ALA A 61 -1.15 8.48 2.21
N GLY A 62 -2.44 8.12 2.27
CA GLY A 62 -3.54 9.07 2.10
C GLY A 62 -3.55 10.16 3.17
N LEU A 63 -3.36 9.78 4.44
CA LEU A 63 -3.33 10.71 5.58
C LEU A 63 -2.21 11.75 5.43
N VAL A 64 -0.99 11.30 5.11
CA VAL A 64 0.17 12.18 4.94
C VAL A 64 -0.02 13.10 3.74
N ALA A 65 -0.49 12.58 2.61
CA ALA A 65 -0.76 13.39 1.42
C ALA A 65 -1.81 14.47 1.68
N ALA A 66 -2.89 14.15 2.40
CA ALA A 66 -3.92 15.12 2.76
C ALA A 66 -3.37 16.23 3.70
N ARG A 67 -2.49 15.88 4.64
CA ARG A 67 -1.86 16.84 5.56
C ARG A 67 -0.94 17.83 4.83
N ILE A 68 -0.19 17.37 3.84
CA ILE A 68 0.72 18.22 3.05
C ILE A 68 -0.05 19.14 2.09
N SER A 69 -1.03 18.56 1.38
CA SER A 69 -1.87 19.28 0.41
C SER A 69 -2.90 20.22 1.05
N ARG A 70 -3.12 20.13 2.37
CA ARG A 70 -4.17 20.84 3.12
C ARG A 70 -5.58 20.49 2.61
N ALA A 71 -5.88 19.19 2.59
CA ALA A 71 -7.19 18.62 2.27
C ALA A 71 -7.66 18.77 0.81
N ALA A 72 -6.74 18.85 -0.16
CA ALA A 72 -7.10 18.75 -1.57
C ALA A 72 -7.52 17.30 -1.89
N SER A 73 -8.83 17.03 -1.90
CA SER A 73 -9.39 15.70 -2.22
C SER A 73 -8.87 15.16 -3.57
N ARG A 74 -8.55 16.07 -4.50
CA ARG A 74 -7.93 15.74 -5.79
C ARG A 74 -6.55 15.10 -5.65
N ASP A 75 -5.70 15.58 -4.76
CA ASP A 75 -4.32 15.09 -4.66
C ASP A 75 -4.26 13.69 -4.04
N VAL A 76 -5.14 13.42 -3.06
CA VAL A 76 -5.32 12.08 -2.50
C VAL A 76 -5.85 11.09 -3.54
N LEU A 77 -6.79 11.52 -4.39
CA LEU A 77 -7.30 10.68 -5.48
C LEU A 77 -6.22 10.36 -6.51
N ILE A 78 -5.40 11.36 -6.90
CA ILE A 78 -4.27 11.14 -7.80
C ILE A 78 -3.30 10.13 -7.20
N LEU A 79 -2.94 10.28 -5.92
CA LEU A 79 -2.11 9.31 -5.22
C LEU A 79 -2.73 7.91 -5.21
N ALA A 80 -4.03 7.78 -4.90
CA ALA A 80 -4.72 6.50 -4.88
C ALA A 80 -4.69 5.80 -6.25
N ILE A 81 -4.86 6.55 -7.34
CA ILE A 81 -4.76 6.02 -8.71
C ILE A 81 -3.33 5.57 -9.01
N ILE A 82 -2.32 6.37 -8.66
CA ILE A 82 -0.91 6.00 -8.86
C ILE A 82 -0.58 4.72 -8.09
N LEU A 83 -0.98 4.62 -6.81
CA LEU A 83 -0.77 3.42 -6.00
C LEU A 83 -1.49 2.20 -6.58
N LEU A 84 -2.71 2.38 -7.09
CA LEU A 84 -3.44 1.29 -7.74
C LEU A 84 -2.70 0.81 -9.00
N LEU A 85 -2.25 1.71 -9.87
CA LEU A 85 -1.52 1.36 -11.09
C LEU A 85 -0.21 0.63 -10.76
N VAL A 86 0.53 1.11 -9.77
CA VAL A 86 1.76 0.45 -9.28
C VAL A 86 1.43 -0.92 -8.69
N GLY A 87 0.38 -1.03 -7.88
CA GLY A 87 -0.08 -2.31 -7.33
C GLY A 87 -0.47 -3.33 -8.40
N ILE A 88 -1.17 -2.89 -9.46
CA ILE A 88 -1.50 -3.73 -10.62
C ILE A 88 -0.21 -4.22 -11.30
N ALA A 89 0.73 -3.32 -11.56
CA ALA A 89 1.99 -3.67 -12.23
C ALA A 89 2.81 -4.69 -11.41
N VAL A 90 2.94 -4.46 -10.10
CA VAL A 90 3.67 -5.36 -9.19
C VAL A 90 3.00 -6.73 -9.14
N GLN A 91 1.67 -6.78 -8.99
CA GLN A 91 0.96 -8.06 -8.95
C GLN A 91 0.98 -8.80 -10.28
N ALA A 92 0.93 -8.08 -11.41
CA ALA A 92 1.09 -8.69 -12.73
C ALA A 92 2.47 -9.34 -12.90
N SER A 93 3.54 -8.74 -12.34
CA SER A 93 4.89 -9.31 -12.41
C SER A 93 5.06 -10.61 -11.62
N ALA A 94 4.17 -10.89 -10.67
CA ALA A 94 4.21 -12.06 -9.78
C ALA A 94 2.88 -12.84 -9.79
N TRP A 95 2.14 -12.77 -10.91
CA TRP A 95 0.77 -13.29 -10.98
C TRP A 95 0.67 -14.80 -10.74
N ALA A 96 1.68 -15.56 -11.14
CA ALA A 96 1.71 -17.02 -10.98
C ALA A 96 1.99 -17.46 -9.53
N GLN A 97 2.60 -16.58 -8.74
CA GLN A 97 3.03 -16.86 -7.36
C GLN A 97 2.02 -16.35 -6.33
N ILE A 98 1.24 -15.32 -6.67
CA ILE A 98 0.30 -14.68 -5.77
C ILE A 98 -1.10 -15.30 -5.92
N PRO A 99 -1.75 -15.74 -4.83
CA PRO A 99 -3.12 -16.24 -4.88
C PRO A 99 -4.11 -15.22 -5.48
N LEU A 100 -5.02 -15.67 -6.34
CA LEU A 100 -6.01 -14.79 -7.00
C LEU A 100 -6.85 -13.97 -6.00
N TRP A 101 -7.30 -14.61 -4.91
CA TRP A 101 -8.10 -13.92 -3.88
C TRP A 101 -7.32 -12.77 -3.23
N TYR A 102 -6.01 -12.94 -3.03
CA TYR A 102 -5.16 -11.89 -2.47
C TYR A 102 -5.06 -10.73 -3.46
N ASN A 103 -4.81 -11.03 -4.75
CA ASN A 103 -4.72 -10.02 -5.79
C ASN A 103 -5.96 -9.12 -5.83
N LEU A 104 -7.15 -9.73 -5.82
CA LEU A 104 -8.42 -9.03 -5.87
C LEU A 104 -8.65 -8.15 -4.64
N VAL A 105 -8.44 -8.71 -3.44
CA VAL A 105 -8.68 -7.98 -2.19
C VAL A 105 -7.68 -6.84 -2.02
N PHE A 106 -6.40 -7.08 -2.32
CA PHE A 106 -5.36 -6.05 -2.25
C PHE A 106 -5.70 -4.85 -3.15
N LEU A 107 -6.00 -5.08 -4.43
CA LEU A 107 -6.32 -4.00 -5.38
C LEU A 107 -7.62 -3.28 -5.03
N ALA A 108 -8.64 -4.04 -4.63
CA ALA A 108 -9.93 -3.47 -4.24
C ALA A 108 -9.80 -2.54 -3.03
N LEU A 109 -8.86 -2.81 -2.12
CA LEU A 109 -8.67 -2.02 -0.89
C LEU A 109 -7.80 -0.78 -1.08
N ILE A 110 -6.86 -0.74 -2.03
CA ILE A 110 -5.92 0.39 -2.18
C ILE A 110 -6.68 1.74 -2.24
N VAL A 111 -7.59 1.88 -3.20
CA VAL A 111 -8.29 3.16 -3.43
C VAL A 111 -9.17 3.57 -2.25
N PRO A 112 -10.12 2.75 -1.75
CA PRO A 112 -10.99 3.19 -0.66
C PRO A 112 -10.19 3.49 0.61
N ILE A 113 -9.17 2.71 0.93
CA ILE A 113 -8.37 2.92 2.14
C ILE A 113 -7.50 4.18 2.02
N THR A 114 -6.87 4.44 0.87
CA THR A 114 -6.13 5.70 0.66
C THR A 114 -7.05 6.92 0.77
N ILE A 115 -8.26 6.86 0.21
CA ILE A 115 -9.24 7.95 0.35
C ILE A 115 -9.66 8.12 1.81
N LEU A 116 -9.96 7.03 2.53
CA LEU A 116 -10.32 7.09 3.96
C LEU A 116 -9.20 7.72 4.79
N GLY A 117 -7.94 7.30 4.58
CA GLY A 117 -6.78 7.91 5.21
C GLY A 117 -6.68 9.41 4.92
N GLY A 118 -6.90 9.81 3.67
CA GLY A 118 -6.92 11.23 3.30
C GLY A 118 -8.04 12.02 3.96
N ARG A 119 -9.24 11.44 4.13
CA ARG A 119 -10.35 12.07 4.87
C ARG A 119 -10.00 12.28 6.34
N LEU A 120 -9.35 11.31 6.98
CA LEU A 120 -8.87 11.44 8.36
C LEU A 120 -7.75 12.48 8.49
N GLY A 121 -6.86 12.57 7.49
CA GLY A 121 -5.84 13.60 7.42
C GLY A 121 -6.40 15.01 7.20
N ALA A 122 -7.57 15.13 6.57
CA ALA A 122 -8.27 16.38 6.32
C ALA A 122 -9.15 16.84 7.49
N ALA A 123 -9.67 15.91 8.30
CA ALA A 123 -10.35 16.21 9.55
C ALA A 123 -9.34 16.83 10.53
N ARG A 124 -9.64 18.05 10.99
CA ARG A 124 -8.86 18.75 12.02
C ARG A 124 -9.27 18.25 13.40
#